data_AF-A0A0D6S6V8-F1
#
_entry.id   AF-A0A0D6S6V8-F1
#
_cell.length_a   1.000
_cell.length_b   1.000
_cell.length_c   1.000
_cell.angle_alpha   90.00
_cell.angle_beta   90.00
_cell.angle_gamma   90.00
#
_symmetry.space_group_name_H-M   'P 1'
#
loop_
_entity.id
_entity.type
_entity.pdbx_description
1 polymer ?
#
loop_
_entity_poly.entity_id
_entity_poly.type
_entity_poly.pdbx_seq_one_letter_code
_entity_poly.pdbx_strand_id
1 'polypeptide(L)'
;MQITGRAQYQRCGAALGLPLVEQPDLLAQPGPAVLSAAWFWQVNGLNELADAGDFEAITRRINGGLNGLAERRALWAKFREALA
;
A
#
# COMPACT_ATOMS: atom_id res chain seq x y z
N MET A 1 -3.06 3.15 -0.23
CA MET A 1 -1.77 3.47 0.42
C MET A 1 -1.35 4.86 -0.02
N GLN A 2 -0.74 5.65 0.85
CA GLN A 2 -0.32 7.00 0.49
C GLN A 2 1.11 6.98 -0.06
N ILE A 3 1.28 7.33 -1.32
CA ILE A 3 2.60 7.53 -1.93
C ILE A 3 3.10 8.94 -1.59
N THR A 4 4.32 9.04 -1.07
CA THR A 4 4.92 10.31 -0.65
C THR A 4 6.35 10.45 -1.18
N GLY A 5 6.75 11.68 -1.48
CA GLY A 5 8.10 12.00 -1.96
C GLY A 5 8.30 11.80 -3.46
N ARG A 6 9.01 12.75 -4.10
CA ARG A 6 9.19 12.81 -5.56
C ARG A 6 9.75 11.51 -6.17
N ALA A 7 10.70 10.86 -5.50
CA ALA A 7 11.29 9.61 -5.97
C ALA A 7 10.26 8.47 -6.05
N GLN A 8 9.30 8.42 -5.12
CA GLN A 8 8.25 7.40 -5.16
C GLN A 8 7.22 7.69 -6.24
N TYR A 9 6.88 8.96 -6.47
CA TYR A 9 6.04 9.36 -7.61
C TYR A 9 6.68 9.00 -8.95
N GLN A 10 8.00 9.17 -9.10
CA GLN A 10 8.75 8.74 -10.28
C GLN A 10 8.66 7.23 -10.50
N ARG A 11 8.98 6.43 -9.48
CA ARG A 11 8.99 4.95 -9.59
C ARG A 11 7.59 4.39 -9.83
N CYS A 12 6.59 4.89 -9.11
CA CYS A 12 5.19 4.50 -9.27
C CYS A 12 4.68 4.90 -10.66
N GLY A 13 4.94 6.13 -11.08
CA GLY A 13 4.51 6.65 -12.39
C GLY A 13 5.10 5.84 -13.54
N ALA A 14 6.41 5.52 -13.47
CA ALA A 14 7.06 4.66 -14.44
C ALA A 14 6.44 3.24 -14.49
N ALA A 15 6.13 2.65 -13.34
CA ALA A 15 5.53 1.32 -13.27
C ALA A 15 4.08 1.28 -13.78
N LEU A 16 3.32 2.36 -13.58
CA LEU A 16 1.91 2.46 -13.97
C LEU A 16 1.69 3.10 -15.34
N GLY A 17 2.74 3.64 -15.98
CA GLY A 17 2.62 4.41 -17.22
C GLY A 17 1.86 5.73 -17.03
N LEU A 18 1.96 6.33 -15.83
CA LEU A 18 1.24 7.56 -15.46
C LEU A 18 2.21 8.72 -15.19
N PRO A 19 1.87 9.96 -15.60
CA PRO A 19 2.72 11.14 -15.40
C PRO A 19 2.59 11.68 -13.96
N LEU A 20 2.92 10.86 -12.96
CA LEU A 20 2.63 11.17 -11.55
C LEU A 20 3.51 12.29 -10.99
N VAL A 21 4.66 12.59 -11.60
CA VAL A 21 5.51 13.71 -11.15
C VAL A 21 4.89 15.05 -11.54
N GLU A 22 4.33 15.11 -12.74
CA GLU A 22 3.68 16.29 -13.31
C GLU A 22 2.23 16.43 -12.84
N GLN A 23 1.55 15.30 -12.63
CA GLN A 23 0.13 15.22 -12.25
C GLN A 23 -0.07 14.31 -11.02
N PRO A 24 0.40 14.73 -9.83
CA PRO A 24 0.30 13.92 -8.62
C PRO A 24 -1.16 13.65 -8.19
N ASP A 25 -2.08 14.55 -8.53
CA ASP A 25 -3.51 14.44 -8.18
C ASP A 25 -4.20 13.24 -8.83
N LEU A 26 -3.59 12.62 -9.86
CA LEU A 26 -4.07 11.35 -10.40
C LEU A 26 -4.20 10.29 -9.29
N LEU A 27 -3.32 10.28 -8.28
CA LEU A 27 -3.39 9.33 -7.17
C LEU A 27 -4.55 9.59 -6.19
N ALA A 28 -5.25 10.72 -6.30
CA ALA A 28 -6.51 10.95 -5.57
C ALA A 28 -7.72 10.33 -6.28
N GLN A 29 -7.58 9.91 -7.55
CA GLN A 29 -8.65 9.25 -8.30
C GLN A 29 -8.71 7.76 -7.95
N PRO A 30 -9.90 7.14 -7.87
CA PRO A 30 -10.06 5.76 -7.42
C PRO A 30 -9.16 4.74 -8.15
N GLY A 31 -9.10 4.80 -9.49
CA GLY A 31 -8.31 3.85 -10.29
C GLY A 31 -6.81 3.91 -9.98
N PRO A 32 -6.13 5.04 -10.23
CA PRO A 32 -4.72 5.19 -9.89
C PRO A 32 -4.40 5.01 -8.40
N ALA A 33 -5.32 5.39 -7.49
CA ALA A 33 -5.17 5.15 -6.07
C ALA A 33 -5.05 3.65 -5.73
N VAL A 34 -5.91 2.80 -6.31
CA VAL A 34 -5.84 1.34 -6.11
C VAL A 34 -4.58 0.78 -6.76
N LEU A 35 -4.27 1.18 -7.99
CA LEU A 35 -3.08 0.70 -8.71
C LEU A 35 -1.78 1.04 -7.99
N SER A 36 -1.64 2.27 -7.47
CA SER A 36 -0.47 2.67 -6.70
C SER A 36 -0.35 1.92 -5.37
N ALA A 37 -1.47 1.57 -4.73
CA ALA A 37 -1.48 0.76 -3.52
C ALA A 37 -1.03 -0.69 -3.80
N ALA A 38 -1.52 -1.29 -4.89
CA ALA A 38 -1.10 -2.62 -5.35
C ALA A 38 0.38 -2.65 -5.75
N TRP A 39 0.83 -1.64 -6.49
CA TRP A 39 2.24 -1.46 -6.84
C TRP A 39 3.12 -1.38 -5.59
N PHE A 40 2.79 -0.51 -4.63
CA PHE A 40 3.55 -0.39 -3.39
C PHE A 40 3.62 -1.73 -2.66
N TRP A 41 2.49 -2.43 -2.56
CA TRP A 41 2.41 -3.73 -1.91
C TRP A 41 3.37 -4.74 -2.54
N GLN A 42 3.35 -4.84 -3.87
CA GLN A 42 4.20 -5.74 -4.63
C GLN A 42 5.69 -5.40 -4.48
N VAL A 43 6.08 -4.14 -4.73
CA VAL A 43 7.51 -3.77 -4.73
C VAL A 43 8.16 -3.80 -3.34
N ASN A 44 7.34 -3.85 -2.28
CA ASN A 44 7.80 -3.99 -0.90
C ASN A 44 7.73 -5.43 -0.37
N GLY A 45 7.41 -6.43 -1.20
CA GLY A 45 7.41 -7.85 -0.81
C GLY A 45 6.44 -8.14 0.34
N LEU A 46 5.23 -7.56 0.27
CA LEU A 46 4.23 -7.72 1.33
C LEU A 46 3.41 -9.01 1.19
N ASN A 47 3.44 -9.67 0.04
CA ASN A 47 2.77 -10.96 -0.18
C ASN A 47 3.34 -12.03 0.75
N GLU A 48 4.66 -12.20 0.77
CA GLU A 48 5.34 -13.22 1.55
C GLU A 48 5.09 -13.03 3.05
N LEU A 49 5.03 -11.78 3.51
CA LEU A 49 4.71 -11.46 4.89
C LEU A 49 3.23 -11.73 5.21
N ALA A 50 2.33 -11.49 4.25
CA ALA A 50 0.90 -11.76 4.42
C ALA A 50 0.61 -13.26 4.44
N ASP A 51 1.25 -14.04 3.58
CA ASP A 51 1.16 -15.51 3.57
C ASP A 51 1.65 -16.11 4.89
N ALA A 52 2.68 -15.51 5.49
CA ALA A 52 3.17 -15.88 6.82
C ALA A 52 2.31 -15.34 7.99
N GLY A 53 1.32 -14.48 7.71
CA GLY A 53 0.49 -13.82 8.73
C GLY A 53 1.23 -12.78 9.58
N ASP A 54 2.39 -12.27 9.13
CA ASP A 54 3.23 -11.35 9.90
C ASP A 54 2.77 -9.89 9.77
N PHE A 55 1.69 -9.58 10.48
CA PHE A 55 1.11 -8.24 10.54
C PHE A 55 2.06 -7.17 11.09
N GLU A 56 2.98 -7.54 11.98
CA GLU A 56 3.93 -6.59 12.56
C GLU A 56 4.98 -6.21 11.53
N ALA A 57 5.56 -7.17 10.82
CA ALA A 57 6.49 -6.90 9.73
C ALA A 57 5.83 -6.08 8.61
N ILE A 58 4.58 -6.40 8.22
CA ILE A 58 3.83 -5.60 7.25
C ILE A 58 3.66 -4.17 7.74
N THR A 59 3.24 -3.98 9.00
CA THR A 59 2.98 -2.64 9.55
C THR A 59 4.26 -1.82 9.61
N ARG A 60 5.38 -2.43 10.04
CA ARG A 60 6.71 -1.78 10.05
C ARG A 60 7.17 -1.43 8.63
N ARG A 61 6.96 -2.31 7.65
CA ARG A 61 7.37 -2.04 6.26
C ARG A 61 6.59 -0.87 5.65
N ILE A 62 5.31 -0.74 5.98
CA ILE A 62 4.47 0.36 5.47
C ILE A 62 4.75 1.68 6.21
N ASN A 63 4.85 1.65 7.54
CA ASN A 63 4.83 2.86 8.38
C ASN A 63 6.16 3.20 9.06
N GLY A 64 7.20 2.36 8.95
CA GLY A 64 8.46 2.49 9.69
C GLY A 64 8.36 2.16 11.18
N GLY A 65 7.19 1.71 11.66
CA GLY A 65 6.91 1.39 13.07
C GLY A 65 5.60 0.61 13.20
N LEU A 66 5.08 0.45 14.42
CA LEU A 66 3.84 -0.28 14.69
C LEU A 66 2.59 0.62 14.77
N ASN A 67 2.69 1.86 14.28
CA ASN A 67 1.58 2.80 14.28
C ASN A 67 0.40 2.23 13.49
N GLY A 68 -0.76 2.15 14.13
CA GLY A 68 -1.98 1.63 13.52
C GLY A 68 -2.12 0.11 13.55
N LEU A 69 -1.23 -0.65 14.23
CA LEU A 69 -1.26 -2.12 14.20
C LEU A 69 -2.59 -2.70 14.71
N ALA A 70 -3.11 -2.16 15.82
CA ALA A 70 -4.35 -2.64 16.42
C ALA A 70 -5.54 -2.43 15.47
N GLU A 71 -5.64 -1.24 14.87
CA GLU A 71 -6.68 -0.93 13.88
C GLU A 71 -6.57 -1.80 12.63
N ARG A 72 -5.35 -2.05 12.14
CA ARG A 72 -5.11 -2.95 10.99
C ARG A 72 -5.58 -4.37 11.28
N ARG A 73 -5.30 -4.91 12.47
CA ARG A 73 -5.76 -6.25 12.89
C ARG A 73 -7.28 -6.30 13.00
N ALA A 74 -7.91 -5.27 13.58
CA ALA A 74 -9.36 -5.19 13.71
C ALA A 74 -10.06 -5.15 12.35
N LEU A 75 -9.55 -4.34 11.41
CA LEU A 75 -10.07 -4.30 10.04
C LEU A 75 -9.90 -5.64 9.32
N TRP A 76 -8.74 -6.28 9.45
CA TRP A 76 -8.52 -7.59 8.85
C TRP A 76 -9.49 -8.65 9.38
N ALA A 77 -9.69 -8.72 10.70
CA ALA A 77 -10.64 -9.65 11.30
C ALA A 77 -12.05 -9.45 10.73
N LYS A 78 -12.51 -8.19 10.67
CA LYS A 78 -13.81 -7.81 10.10
C LYS A 78 -13.95 -8.21 8.62
N PHE A 79 -12.94 -7.94 7.79
CA PHE A 79 -13.01 -8.26 6.37
C PHE A 79 -12.88 -9.76 6.08
N ARG A 80 -12.09 -10.49 6.88
CA ARG A 80 -11.99 -11.94 6.78
C ARG A 80 -13.33 -12.62 7.07
N GLU A 81 -14.07 -12.15 8.08
CA GLU A 81 -15.41 -12.66 8.37
C GLU A 81 -16.40 -12.43 7.22
N ALA A 82 -16.28 -11.30 6.51
CA ALA A 82 -17.14 -11.00 5.37
C ALA A 82 -16.81 -11.80 4.08
N LEU A 83 -15.65 -12.47 4.05
CA LEU A 83 -15.18 -13.28 2.92
C LEU A 83 -15.33 -14.80 3.18
N ALA A 84 -15.75 -15.19 4.39
CA ALA A 84 -16.06 -16.57 4.76
C ALA A 84 -17.52 -16.91 4.40
#